data_AF-A5FTI2-F1
#
_entry.id   AF-A5FTI2-F1
#
_cell.length_a   1.000
_cell.length_b   1.000
_cell.length_c   1.000
_cell.angle_alpha   90.00
_cell.angle_beta   90.00
_cell.angle_gamma   90.00
#
_symmetry.space_group_name_H-M   'P 1'
#
loop_
_entity.id
_entity.type
_entity.pdbx_description
1 polymer ?
#
loop_
_entity_poly.entity_id
_entity_poly.type
_entity_poly.pdbx_seq_one_letter_code
_entity_poly.pdbx_strand_id
1 'polypeptide(L)'
;MRVLRNYGLLDLRCAASGPHPRKEGPMSAGSFRAALVAFSTVIVPAAAQAEPPATTVQYQVMVSAGLAARKPFEAWFVLDKSSDPRVPGYSIPAGATIRFVFPKSFTPKPGGVLGAVMLKGWSQGAISTKFITALDPTNPRVVAIHFAAPIAPGSVENPGLKAIHLRTNEINPTTAGSYPITIQFVDAGALSGKTTAIAHITKKPVPNIAAYNQLHPGKDEDWQHVRAGHAAHLPIDFLATLPNECRSSFSLKSTGDRTLNILSDGKPIGSISANGVPVVLTPQPFGPGFARLGVVEVHAKAGSTAGMAEITAALNGGTHYTIHLIVEDR
;
A
#
# COMPACT_ATOMS: atom_id res chain seq x y z
N MET A 1 -20.83 4.90 12.00
CA MET A 1 -21.02 5.92 10.92
C MET A 1 -20.09 7.14 11.06
N ARG A 2 -18.84 6.98 11.56
CA ARG A 2 -17.91 8.09 11.89
C ARG A 2 -16.50 7.97 11.26
N VAL A 3 -16.30 7.07 10.28
CA VAL A 3 -15.00 6.84 9.61
C VAL A 3 -14.99 7.37 8.16
N LEU A 4 -16.08 8.02 7.72
CA LEU A 4 -16.26 8.50 6.34
C LEU A 4 -15.69 9.90 6.06
N ARG A 5 -14.93 10.53 6.98
CA ARG A 5 -14.37 11.88 6.75
C ARG A 5 -12.91 11.93 6.30
N ASN A 6 -12.17 10.81 6.33
CA ASN A 6 -10.73 10.81 5.99
C ASN A 6 -10.38 10.15 4.65
N TYR A 7 -11.35 9.54 3.97
CA TYR A 7 -11.18 9.07 2.59
C TYR A 7 -11.91 10.05 1.69
N GLY A 8 -11.17 11.05 1.19
CA GLY A 8 -11.67 12.00 0.19
C GLY A 8 -12.28 11.23 -0.98
N LEU A 9 -13.60 11.14 -0.98
CA LEU A 9 -14.38 10.84 -2.17
C LEU A 9 -13.98 11.87 -3.22
N LEU A 10 -13.54 11.40 -4.39
CA LEU A 10 -13.32 12.26 -5.53
C LEU A 10 -14.65 12.94 -5.89
N ASP A 11 -14.72 14.24 -5.58
CA ASP A 11 -15.56 15.16 -6.31
C ASP A 11 -14.83 15.47 -7.63
N LEU A 12 -15.41 15.01 -8.73
CA LEU A 12 -15.04 15.41 -10.08
C LEU A 12 -15.53 16.84 -10.30
N ARG A 13 -14.71 17.87 -10.00
CA ARG A 13 -14.88 19.26 -10.50
C ARG A 13 -13.64 20.14 -10.25
N CYS A 14 -13.57 21.21 -11.05
CA CYS A 14 -12.44 22.07 -11.44
C CYS A 14 -11.86 23.06 -10.39
N ALA A 15 -10.70 23.61 -10.77
CA ALA A 15 -9.76 24.57 -10.15
C ALA A 15 -10.24 25.89 -9.50
N ALA A 16 -9.38 26.47 -8.63
CA ALA A 16 -8.90 27.89 -8.54
C ALA A 16 -8.43 28.21 -7.09
N SER A 17 -7.13 28.35 -6.76
CA SER A 17 -6.20 29.51 -6.86
C SER A 17 -6.50 30.73 -5.96
N GLY A 18 -5.54 31.13 -5.12
CA GLY A 18 -5.48 32.47 -4.50
C GLY A 18 -4.60 32.60 -3.22
N PRO A 19 -3.51 33.40 -3.23
CA PRO A 19 -2.51 33.49 -2.15
C PRO A 19 -2.52 34.84 -1.38
N HIS A 20 -1.80 34.94 -0.24
CA HIS A 20 -0.85 36.04 0.06
C HIS A 20 -0.16 35.93 1.45
N PRO A 21 0.97 36.66 1.69
CA PRO A 21 2.07 36.29 2.59
C PRO A 21 2.20 37.22 3.81
N ARG A 22 3.19 36.96 4.68
CA ARG A 22 3.95 38.01 5.38
C ARG A 22 5.36 37.56 5.79
N LYS A 23 6.23 38.57 5.88
CA LYS A 23 7.70 38.59 5.88
C LYS A 23 8.34 38.61 7.28
N GLU A 24 9.61 38.18 7.28
CA GLU A 24 10.85 38.66 7.96
C GLU A 24 10.80 38.98 9.48
N GLY A 25 11.71 38.44 10.29
CA GLY A 25 13.06 39.01 10.49
C GLY A 25 13.78 38.42 11.74
N PRO A 26 15.01 38.88 12.07
CA PRO A 26 16.16 38.01 12.39
C PRO A 26 16.70 38.12 13.84
N MET A 27 17.94 37.61 14.04
CA MET A 27 18.88 37.71 15.20
C MET A 27 18.92 36.45 16.09
N SER A 28 20.04 35.98 16.66
CA SER A 28 21.41 36.49 16.84
C SER A 28 22.35 35.31 17.16
N ALA A 29 23.64 35.53 16.91
CA ALA A 29 24.79 34.69 17.25
C ALA A 29 24.95 34.40 18.76
N GLY A 30 25.65 33.30 19.07
CA GLY A 30 26.14 32.95 20.40
C GLY A 30 27.28 31.93 20.32
N SER A 31 28.40 32.26 20.96
CA SER A 31 29.75 31.74 20.78
C SER A 31 30.06 30.34 21.33
N PHE A 32 31.07 29.74 20.68
CA PHE A 32 32.13 28.84 21.17
C PHE A 32 32.20 28.50 22.66
N ARG A 33 32.30 27.19 22.95
CA ARG A 33 33.33 26.63 23.84
C ARG A 33 33.81 25.27 23.31
N ALA A 34 35.09 25.19 22.98
CA ALA A 34 35.80 23.96 22.72
C ALA A 34 36.07 23.25 24.05
N ALA A 35 35.66 21.99 24.16
CA ALA A 35 36.10 21.09 25.21
C ALA A 35 37.01 20.04 24.57
N LEU A 36 38.27 20.03 25.01
CA LEU A 36 39.29 19.05 24.65
C LEU A 36 38.90 17.71 25.29
N VAL A 37 38.46 16.75 24.50
CA VAL A 37 38.16 15.39 24.95
C VAL A 37 39.35 14.49 24.59
N ALA A 38 39.89 13.84 25.61
CA ALA A 38 40.97 12.85 25.49
C ALA A 38 40.53 11.69 24.58
N PHE A 39 41.32 11.41 23.55
CA PHE A 39 41.14 10.26 22.66
C PHE A 39 41.60 8.98 23.37
N SER A 40 40.67 8.28 24.00
CA SER A 40 40.81 6.83 24.20
C SER A 40 40.39 6.15 22.89
N THR A 41 41.33 5.50 22.21
CA THR A 41 41.05 4.62 21.07
C THR A 41 40.30 3.39 21.56
N VAL A 42 38.99 3.55 21.76
CA VAL A 42 38.07 2.43 21.79
C VAL A 42 38.01 1.89 20.37
N ILE A 43 38.47 0.65 20.17
CA ILE A 43 38.16 -0.12 18.97
C ILE A 43 36.65 -0.36 19.03
N VAL A 44 35.89 0.57 18.47
CA VAL A 44 34.45 0.40 18.28
C VAL A 44 34.31 -0.72 17.25
N PRO A 45 33.68 -1.87 17.58
CA PRO A 45 33.36 -2.85 16.56
C PRO A 45 32.55 -2.09 15.50
N ALA A 46 33.00 -2.13 14.25
CA ALA A 46 32.28 -1.50 13.15
C ALA A 46 30.83 -1.99 13.24
N ALA A 47 29.92 -1.08 13.61
CA ALA A 47 28.51 -1.39 13.67
C ALA A 47 28.16 -1.97 12.29
N ALA A 48 27.67 -3.20 12.26
CA ALA A 48 27.17 -3.81 11.03
C ALA A 48 26.29 -2.76 10.36
N GLN A 49 26.69 -2.31 9.17
CA GLN A 49 25.99 -1.24 8.48
C GLN A 49 24.55 -1.71 8.28
N ALA A 50 23.64 -1.03 8.97
CA ALA A 50 22.21 -1.09 8.76
C ALA A 50 21.92 -1.09 7.25
N GLU A 51 21.42 -2.21 6.72
CA GLU A 51 20.99 -2.28 5.34
C GLU A 51 19.51 -1.83 5.27
N PRO A 52 19.19 -0.81 4.46
CA PRO A 52 17.81 -0.38 4.30
C PRO A 52 16.98 -1.50 3.65
N PRO A 53 15.67 -1.58 3.97
CA PRO A 53 14.83 -2.66 3.48
C PRO A 53 14.77 -2.70 1.95
N ALA A 54 14.76 -3.89 1.37
CA ALA A 54 14.37 -4.03 -0.03
C ALA A 54 12.92 -3.56 -0.19
N THR A 55 12.64 -2.82 -1.25
CA THR A 55 11.35 -2.15 -1.45
C THR A 55 10.87 -2.31 -2.88
N THR A 56 9.61 -2.69 -3.04
CA THR A 56 8.93 -2.82 -4.34
C THR A 56 7.84 -1.78 -4.49
N VAL A 57 7.45 -1.46 -5.74
CA VAL A 57 6.34 -0.55 -6.05
C VAL A 57 5.14 -1.38 -6.52
N GLN A 58 4.00 -1.19 -5.88
CA GLN A 58 2.74 -1.87 -6.21
C GLN A 58 1.62 -0.86 -6.48
N TYR A 59 0.58 -1.32 -7.17
CA TYR A 59 -0.62 -0.51 -7.41
C TYR A 59 -1.35 -0.19 -6.11
N GLN A 60 -1.89 1.02 -6.02
CA GLN A 60 -2.83 1.36 -4.97
C GLN A 60 -4.20 0.77 -5.33
N VAL A 61 -4.85 0.11 -4.36
CA VAL A 61 -6.09 -0.67 -4.51
C VAL A 61 -7.26 0.07 -5.19
N MET A 62 -7.43 1.35 -4.88
CA MET A 62 -8.52 2.20 -5.37
C MET A 62 -8.16 3.04 -6.61
N VAL A 63 -6.88 3.11 -6.99
CA VAL A 63 -6.36 4.02 -8.02
C VAL A 63 -5.52 3.25 -9.03
N SER A 64 -6.21 2.65 -10.01
CA SER A 64 -5.58 1.89 -11.10
C SER A 64 -4.75 2.74 -12.07
N ALA A 65 -4.88 4.07 -12.01
CA ALA A 65 -4.15 5.00 -12.87
C ALA A 65 -2.77 5.42 -12.30
N GLY A 66 -2.48 5.12 -11.04
CA GLY A 66 -1.32 5.67 -10.32
C GLY A 66 0.05 5.27 -10.88
N LEU A 67 0.12 4.18 -11.65
CA LEU A 67 1.32 3.71 -12.36
C LEU A 67 1.15 3.75 -13.89
N ALA A 68 0.30 4.65 -14.41
CA ALA A 68 0.14 4.85 -15.84
C ALA A 68 0.83 6.14 -16.33
N ALA A 69 1.36 6.12 -17.54
CA ALA A 69 2.03 7.24 -18.17
C ALA A 69 1.15 8.50 -18.17
N ARG A 70 1.77 9.66 -17.89
CA ARG A 70 1.10 10.99 -17.82
C ARG A 70 0.00 11.12 -16.75
N LYS A 71 -0.15 10.16 -15.84
CA LYS A 71 -1.08 10.24 -14.71
C LYS A 71 -0.35 10.70 -13.44
N PRO A 72 -1.05 11.29 -12.46
CA PRO A 72 -0.49 11.52 -11.14
C PRO A 72 0.05 10.22 -10.53
N PHE A 73 1.24 10.27 -9.95
CA PHE A 73 1.84 9.13 -9.29
C PHE A 73 1.14 8.85 -7.96
N GLU A 74 0.65 7.62 -7.83
CA GLU A 74 0.10 7.10 -6.59
C GLU A 74 0.34 5.60 -6.54
N ALA A 75 1.03 5.14 -5.50
CA ALA A 75 1.45 3.76 -5.41
C ALA A 75 1.66 3.34 -3.96
N TRP A 76 1.87 2.04 -3.77
CA TRP A 76 2.43 1.52 -2.55
C TRP A 76 3.91 1.23 -2.72
N PHE A 77 4.68 1.56 -1.70
CA PHE A 77 6.04 1.08 -1.50
C PHE A 77 5.98 -0.04 -0.47
N VAL A 78 6.14 -1.28 -0.91
CA VAL A 78 6.04 -2.48 -0.07
C VAL A 78 7.45 -2.91 0.32
N LEU A 79 7.70 -2.94 1.63
CA LEU A 79 8.96 -3.37 2.22
C LEU A 79 9.02 -4.90 2.21
N ASP A 80 10.22 -5.46 2.28
CA ASP A 80 10.52 -6.90 2.20
C ASP A 80 10.02 -7.79 3.36
N LYS A 81 9.15 -7.27 4.21
CA LYS A 81 8.50 -8.06 5.27
C LYS A 81 7.25 -8.74 4.74
N SER A 82 7.09 -10.01 5.11
CA SER A 82 5.87 -10.78 4.83
C SER A 82 4.62 -10.03 5.28
N SER A 83 3.53 -10.12 4.52
CA SER A 83 2.23 -9.57 4.92
C SER A 83 1.66 -10.28 6.16
N ASP A 84 2.10 -11.50 6.48
CA ASP A 84 1.68 -12.27 7.66
C ASP A 84 1.73 -11.41 8.93
N PRO A 85 0.59 -11.18 9.61
CA PRO A 85 0.52 -10.27 10.75
C PRO A 85 1.36 -10.76 11.95
N ARG A 86 1.76 -12.04 11.98
CA ARG A 86 2.65 -12.61 13.00
C ARG A 86 4.12 -12.29 12.73
N VAL A 87 4.49 -11.95 11.49
CA VAL A 87 5.85 -11.52 11.15
C VAL A 87 5.99 -10.03 11.50
N PRO A 88 6.91 -9.66 12.41
CA PRO A 88 7.14 -8.27 12.72
C PRO A 88 7.59 -7.48 11.50
N GLY A 89 6.95 -6.34 11.30
CA GLY A 89 7.39 -5.27 10.42
C GLY A 89 8.51 -4.44 11.05
N TYR A 90 8.75 -3.29 10.43
CA TYR A 90 9.83 -2.39 10.80
C TYR A 90 9.42 -1.39 11.89
N SER A 91 10.35 -1.14 12.81
CA SER A 91 10.29 0.00 13.72
C SER A 91 10.83 1.25 13.03
N ILE A 92 10.18 2.40 13.26
CA ILE A 92 10.66 3.72 12.83
C ILE A 92 10.84 4.59 14.08
N PRO A 93 12.05 5.07 14.39
CA PRO A 93 12.27 6.01 15.48
C PRO A 93 11.53 7.33 15.29
N ALA A 94 11.19 8.01 16.39
CA ALA A 94 10.81 9.42 16.32
C ALA A 94 12.00 10.26 15.81
N GLY A 95 11.72 11.27 15.00
CA GLY A 95 12.73 12.11 14.33
C GLY A 95 13.19 11.55 12.98
N ALA A 96 12.96 10.26 12.70
CA ALA A 96 13.36 9.65 11.44
C ALA A 96 12.66 10.31 10.24
N THR A 97 13.31 10.28 9.08
CA THR A 97 12.76 10.78 7.82
C THR A 97 12.96 9.76 6.70
N ILE A 98 11.89 9.45 5.96
CA ILE A 98 11.96 8.66 4.72
C ILE A 98 11.81 9.62 3.54
N ARG A 99 12.78 9.62 2.63
CA ARG A 99 12.78 10.48 1.43
C ARG A 99 12.65 9.62 0.18
N PHE A 100 11.71 9.97 -0.69
CA PHE A 100 11.50 9.37 -2.01
C PHE A 100 12.01 10.36 -3.04
N VAL A 101 13.05 9.97 -3.79
CA VAL A 101 13.69 10.79 -4.81
C VAL A 101 13.28 10.26 -6.18
N PHE A 102 12.40 11.01 -6.85
CA PHE A 102 11.91 10.67 -8.17
C PHE A 102 12.91 11.10 -9.26
N PRO A 103 13.12 10.29 -10.31
CA PRO A 103 14.02 10.65 -11.40
C PRO A 103 13.45 11.79 -12.23
N LYS A 104 14.33 12.46 -13.01
CA LYS A 104 13.95 13.64 -13.83
C LYS A 104 12.87 13.36 -14.88
N SER A 105 12.65 12.09 -15.22
CA SER A 105 11.56 11.67 -16.13
C SER A 105 10.17 11.91 -15.54
N PHE A 106 10.04 12.01 -14.21
CA PHE A 106 8.81 12.46 -13.56
C PHE A 106 8.74 13.99 -13.58
N THR A 107 7.52 14.49 -13.74
CA THR A 107 7.25 15.92 -13.88
C THR A 107 6.50 16.43 -12.65
N PRO A 108 7.09 17.34 -11.85
CA PRO A 108 6.40 17.96 -10.74
C PRO A 108 5.16 18.72 -11.21
N LYS A 109 4.08 18.59 -10.45
CA LYS A 109 2.80 19.27 -10.61
C LYS A 109 2.54 20.13 -9.37
N PRO A 110 2.89 21.43 -9.40
CA PRO A 110 2.57 22.35 -8.33
C PRO A 110 1.07 22.32 -7.99
N GLY A 111 0.73 22.37 -6.70
CA GLY A 111 -0.66 22.30 -6.24
C GLY A 111 -1.31 20.91 -6.34
N GLY A 112 -0.54 19.86 -6.62
CA GLY A 112 -1.00 18.48 -6.51
C GLY A 112 -1.35 18.08 -5.07
N VAL A 113 -2.06 16.96 -4.93
CA VAL A 113 -2.36 16.37 -3.62
C VAL A 113 -1.17 15.54 -3.17
N LEU A 114 -0.62 15.92 -2.02
CA LEU A 114 0.43 15.18 -1.34
C LEU A 114 -0.16 14.42 -0.15
N GLY A 115 0.16 13.14 -0.01
CA GLY A 115 -0.33 12.36 1.12
C GLY A 115 0.41 11.04 1.27
N ALA A 116 0.49 10.56 2.51
CA ALA A 116 1.00 9.23 2.79
C ALA A 116 0.15 8.53 3.84
N VAL A 117 0.13 7.20 3.81
CA VAL A 117 -0.43 6.34 4.85
C VAL A 117 0.56 5.22 5.14
N MET A 118 0.89 5.05 6.41
CA MET A 118 1.75 3.96 6.88
C MET A 118 0.90 2.71 7.08
N LEU A 119 1.33 1.57 6.55
CA LEU A 119 0.54 0.34 6.51
C LEU A 119 1.23 -0.83 7.20
N LYS A 120 0.43 -1.67 7.86
CA LYS A 120 0.83 -2.89 8.57
C LYS A 120 1.22 -4.06 7.65
N GLY A 121 1.03 -3.93 6.34
CA GLY A 121 1.33 -4.96 5.32
C GLY A 121 0.17 -5.29 4.39
N TRP A 122 -1.05 -4.95 4.81
CA TRP A 122 -2.27 -5.05 4.02
C TRP A 122 -2.96 -3.68 3.92
N SER A 123 -3.80 -3.50 2.89
CA SER A 123 -4.39 -2.20 2.48
C SER A 123 -5.10 -1.43 3.57
N GLN A 124 -5.60 -2.16 4.55
CA GLN A 124 -6.65 -1.70 5.42
C GLN A 124 -6.15 -1.48 6.85
N GLY A 125 -4.91 -1.91 7.14
CA GLY A 125 -4.25 -1.74 8.43
C GLY A 125 -3.41 -0.48 8.49
N ALA A 126 -4.02 0.70 8.55
CA ALA A 126 -3.27 1.93 8.78
C ALA A 126 -2.60 1.94 10.17
N ILE A 127 -1.37 2.44 10.24
CA ILE A 127 -0.65 2.66 11.48
C ILE A 127 -0.98 4.06 11.97
N SER A 128 -1.61 4.15 13.14
CA SER A 128 -1.90 5.43 13.79
C SER A 128 -0.62 6.00 14.41
N THR A 129 0.19 6.68 13.60
CA THR A 129 1.37 7.43 14.04
C THR A 129 1.33 8.87 13.56
N LYS A 130 2.03 9.76 14.26
CA LYS A 130 2.15 11.18 13.89
C LYS A 130 3.34 11.36 12.94
N PHE A 131 3.05 11.77 11.72
CA PHE A 131 4.06 12.12 10.73
C PHE A 131 3.60 13.31 9.87
N ILE A 132 4.54 13.90 9.15
CA ILE A 132 4.30 14.99 8.19
C ILE A 132 4.86 14.56 6.85
N THR A 133 4.06 14.68 5.79
CA THR A 133 4.51 14.51 4.41
C THR A 133 4.73 15.89 3.78
N ALA A 134 5.91 16.13 3.22
CA ALA A 134 6.29 17.40 2.61
C ALA A 134 7.12 17.20 1.35
N LEU A 135 7.15 18.21 0.49
CA LEU A 135 8.14 18.29 -0.58
C LEU A 135 9.44 18.89 -0.02
N ASP A 136 10.58 18.45 -0.56
CA ASP A 136 11.84 19.12 -0.29
C ASP A 136 11.82 20.54 -0.89
N PRO A 137 12.18 21.57 -0.11
CA PRO A 137 12.11 22.97 -0.55
C PRO A 137 13.07 23.29 -1.68
N THR A 138 14.13 22.50 -1.85
CA THR A 138 15.17 22.71 -2.87
C THR A 138 15.02 21.78 -4.06
N ASN A 139 14.23 20.70 -3.93
CA ASN A 139 13.98 19.75 -5.00
C ASN A 139 12.55 19.21 -4.99
N PRO A 140 11.65 19.69 -5.86
CA PRO A 140 10.25 19.27 -5.86
C PRO A 140 10.03 17.79 -6.19
N ARG A 141 11.06 17.07 -6.68
CA ARG A 141 11.03 15.62 -6.93
C ARG A 141 11.40 14.78 -5.72
N VAL A 142 11.64 15.43 -4.57
CA VAL A 142 11.89 14.73 -3.32
C VAL A 142 10.67 14.91 -2.43
N VAL A 143 10.03 13.78 -2.12
CA VAL A 143 8.96 13.72 -1.13
C VAL A 143 9.54 13.17 0.17
N ALA A 144 9.37 13.89 1.27
CA ALA A 144 9.85 13.49 2.58
C ALA A 144 8.69 13.18 3.52
N ILE A 145 8.83 12.12 4.32
CA ILE A 145 7.93 11.76 5.40
C ILE A 145 8.73 11.83 6.69
N HIS A 146 8.41 12.81 7.55
CA HIS A 146 9.06 13.00 8.84
C HIS A 146 8.19 12.45 9.96
N PHE A 147 8.75 11.58 10.80
CA PHE A 147 8.04 10.91 11.88
C PHE A 147 8.20 11.67 13.20
N ALA A 148 7.13 12.32 13.66
CA ALA A 148 7.12 13.01 14.95
C ALA A 148 6.91 12.05 16.14
N ALA A 149 6.36 10.86 15.87
CA ALA A 149 6.19 9.79 16.84
C ALA A 149 6.74 8.48 16.26
N PRO A 150 7.23 7.55 17.11
CA PRO A 150 7.81 6.32 16.62
C PRO A 150 6.73 5.37 16.10
N ILE A 151 7.14 4.41 15.26
CA ILE A 151 6.43 3.17 15.00
C ILE A 151 7.22 2.06 15.69
N ALA A 152 6.57 1.28 16.55
CA ALA A 152 7.16 0.09 17.14
C ALA A 152 6.33 -1.14 16.73
N PRO A 153 6.98 -2.23 16.30
CA PRO A 153 6.29 -3.51 16.16
C PRO A 153 5.86 -3.98 17.55
N GLY A 154 4.62 -4.46 17.65
CA GLY A 154 4.01 -4.94 18.88
C GLY A 154 3.30 -6.26 18.65
N SER A 155 2.01 -6.30 18.95
CA SER A 155 1.16 -7.48 18.75
C SER A 155 0.87 -7.74 17.27
N VAL A 156 0.19 -8.85 16.99
CA VAL A 156 -0.29 -9.23 15.66
C VAL A 156 -1.18 -8.14 15.03
N GLU A 157 -1.91 -7.38 15.86
CA GLU A 157 -2.75 -6.26 15.42
C GLU A 157 -1.94 -4.98 15.12
N ASN A 158 -0.68 -4.91 15.57
CA ASN A 158 0.22 -3.79 15.33
C ASN A 158 1.65 -4.28 15.00
N PRO A 159 1.85 -4.95 13.86
CA PRO A 159 3.12 -5.58 13.53
C PRO A 159 4.21 -4.56 13.18
N GLY A 160 3.94 -3.25 13.13
CA GLY A 160 4.89 -2.24 12.66
C GLY A 160 4.77 -1.97 11.17
N LEU A 161 5.73 -1.22 10.61
CA LEU A 161 5.68 -0.74 9.22
C LEU A 161 6.05 -1.85 8.22
N LYS A 162 5.20 -2.11 7.24
CA LYS A 162 5.51 -3.03 6.13
C LYS A 162 5.24 -2.45 4.75
N ALA A 163 4.37 -1.45 4.64
CA ALA A 163 4.16 -0.75 3.38
C ALA A 163 3.84 0.73 3.62
N ILE A 164 4.04 1.54 2.58
CA ILE A 164 3.73 2.96 2.56
C ILE A 164 2.87 3.23 1.34
N HIS A 165 1.61 3.65 1.53
CA HIS A 165 0.86 4.28 0.46
C HIS A 165 1.36 5.70 0.32
N LEU A 166 1.83 6.07 -0.87
CA LEU A 166 2.28 7.41 -1.20
C LEU A 166 1.52 7.95 -2.41
N ARG A 167 0.90 9.12 -2.23
CA ARG A 167 0.39 9.98 -3.30
C ARG A 167 1.29 11.21 -3.40
N THR A 168 1.81 11.50 -4.58
CA THR A 168 2.78 12.59 -4.76
C THR A 168 2.27 13.67 -5.71
N ASN A 169 3.02 14.76 -5.76
CA ASN A 169 2.84 15.83 -6.74
C ASN A 169 3.59 15.54 -8.04
N GLU A 170 3.96 14.29 -8.33
CA GLU A 170 4.62 13.93 -9.58
C GLU A 170 3.61 13.45 -10.62
N ILE A 171 3.86 13.80 -11.87
CA ILE A 171 3.25 13.16 -13.04
C ILE A 171 4.22 12.12 -13.57
N ASN A 172 3.68 10.92 -13.78
CA ASN A 172 4.40 9.80 -14.36
C ASN A 172 5.02 10.16 -15.72
N PRO A 173 6.18 9.56 -16.07
CA PRO A 173 6.81 9.71 -17.37
C PRO A 173 5.85 9.54 -18.55
N THR A 174 6.16 10.17 -19.67
CA THR A 174 5.31 10.15 -20.87
C THR A 174 5.35 8.80 -21.59
N THR A 175 6.40 8.01 -21.36
CA THR A 175 6.62 6.69 -21.95
C THR A 175 6.45 5.61 -20.90
N ALA A 176 5.94 4.45 -21.31
CA ALA A 176 5.95 3.25 -20.48
C ALA A 176 7.40 2.79 -20.26
N GLY A 177 7.68 2.18 -19.10
CA GLY A 177 9.02 1.70 -18.77
C GLY A 177 9.24 1.50 -17.28
N SER A 178 10.46 1.13 -16.93
CA SER A 178 10.89 0.92 -15.55
C SER A 178 11.70 2.12 -15.09
N TYR A 179 11.28 2.74 -13.99
CA TYR A 179 11.90 3.96 -13.49
C TYR A 179 12.34 3.78 -12.03
N PRO A 180 13.64 3.90 -11.73
CA PRO A 180 14.13 3.76 -10.36
C PRO A 180 13.76 4.98 -9.53
N ILE A 181 13.16 4.75 -8.36
CA ILE A 181 12.91 5.74 -7.32
C ILE A 181 13.84 5.41 -6.16
N THR A 182 14.73 6.33 -5.81
CA THR A 182 15.62 6.15 -4.66
C THR A 182 14.86 6.46 -3.38
N ILE A 183 15.00 5.58 -2.39
CA ILE A 183 14.40 5.75 -1.07
C ILE A 183 15.53 5.88 -0.06
N GLN A 184 15.54 6.98 0.69
CA GLN A 184 16.52 7.23 1.74
C GLN A 184 15.85 7.20 3.11
N PHE A 185 16.35 6.36 3.99
CA PHE A 185 15.99 6.31 5.40
C PHE A 185 17.04 7.11 6.19
N VAL A 186 16.62 8.21 6.80
CA VAL A 186 17.49 9.13 7.56
C VAL A 186 17.12 9.02 9.03
N ASP A 187 18.12 8.84 9.89
CA ASP A 187 17.98 8.69 11.34
C ASP A 187 16.95 7.61 11.74
N ALA A 188 16.85 6.57 10.89
CA ALA A 188 15.88 5.48 11.00
C ALA A 188 16.43 4.28 11.78
N GLY A 189 17.42 4.49 12.65
CA GLY A 189 18.11 3.44 13.39
C GLY A 189 18.71 2.40 12.44
N ALA A 190 18.37 1.12 12.66
CA ALA A 190 18.86 -0.02 11.88
C ALA A 190 18.39 -0.06 10.42
N LEU A 191 17.53 0.88 9.99
CA LEU A 191 17.07 1.00 8.60
C LEU A 191 17.76 2.13 7.85
N SER A 192 18.58 2.93 8.54
CA SER A 192 19.22 4.11 7.96
C SER A 192 20.08 3.71 6.77
N GLY A 193 19.86 4.35 5.63
CA GLY A 193 20.51 3.96 4.38
C GLY A 193 19.76 4.40 3.15
N LYS A 194 20.17 3.89 1.99
CA LYS A 194 19.51 4.12 0.70
C LYS A 194 19.20 2.81 -0.02
N THR A 195 17.98 2.68 -0.51
CA THR A 195 17.54 1.58 -1.37
C THR A 195 16.92 2.15 -2.65
N THR A 196 16.64 1.31 -3.64
CA THR A 196 15.97 1.70 -4.88
C THR A 196 14.79 0.80 -5.13
N ALA A 197 13.62 1.40 -5.37
CA ALA A 197 12.42 0.70 -5.80
C ALA A 197 12.14 1.00 -7.28
N ILE A 198 11.71 0.02 -8.05
CA ILE A 198 11.44 0.19 -9.49
C ILE A 198 9.95 0.41 -9.71
N ALA A 199 9.58 1.57 -10.23
CA ALA A 199 8.22 1.86 -10.68
C ALA A 199 8.04 1.40 -12.14
N HIS A 200 7.16 0.44 -12.37
CA HIS A 200 6.79 -0.03 -13.70
C HIS A 200 5.60 0.78 -14.24
N ILE A 201 5.91 1.76 -15.09
CA ILE A 201 4.91 2.65 -15.67
C ILE A 201 4.33 2.02 -16.93
N THR A 202 3.00 1.88 -16.95
CA THR A 202 2.24 1.34 -18.08
C THR A 202 1.86 2.45 -19.07
N LYS A 203 1.56 2.08 -20.33
CA LYS A 203 1.17 3.06 -21.36
C LYS A 203 -0.15 3.77 -21.05
N LYS A 204 -1.07 3.07 -20.40
CA LYS A 204 -2.40 3.52 -20.02
C LYS A 204 -2.80 2.81 -18.72
N PRO A 205 -3.76 3.33 -17.94
CA PRO A 205 -4.28 2.63 -16.78
C PRO A 205 -4.70 1.19 -17.13
N VAL A 206 -4.41 0.26 -16.23
CA VAL A 206 -4.73 -1.16 -16.37
C VAL A 206 -5.88 -1.56 -15.44
N PRO A 207 -6.58 -2.68 -15.69
CA PRO A 207 -7.48 -3.26 -14.70
C PRO A 207 -6.75 -3.50 -13.38
N ASN A 208 -7.38 -3.17 -12.25
CA ASN A 208 -6.82 -3.39 -10.93
C ASN A 208 -7.77 -4.21 -10.06
N ILE A 209 -7.23 -5.14 -9.28
CA ILE A 209 -7.97 -5.89 -8.27
C ILE A 209 -7.21 -5.88 -6.94
N ALA A 210 -7.95 -5.81 -5.85
CA ALA A 210 -7.39 -5.93 -4.50
C ALA A 210 -8.48 -6.25 -3.46
N ALA A 211 -8.06 -6.62 -2.25
CA ALA A 211 -8.97 -6.92 -1.14
C ALA A 211 -9.83 -5.71 -0.75
N TYR A 212 -11.11 -5.95 -0.43
CA TYR A 212 -12.10 -4.91 -0.12
C TYR A 212 -12.88 -5.18 1.18
N ASN A 213 -12.38 -4.69 2.31
CA ASN A 213 -12.98 -5.02 3.60
C ASN A 213 -13.90 -3.95 4.21
N GLN A 214 -14.29 -2.93 3.45
CA GLN A 214 -15.07 -1.81 3.99
C GLN A 214 -16.49 -2.20 4.41
N LEU A 215 -16.95 -3.36 3.97
CA LEU A 215 -18.27 -3.95 4.29
C LEU A 215 -18.24 -4.75 5.59
N HIS A 216 -17.04 -5.05 6.06
CA HIS A 216 -16.75 -5.81 7.26
C HIS A 216 -16.20 -4.84 8.32
N PRO A 217 -16.01 -5.24 9.59
CA PRO A 217 -15.61 -4.34 10.68
C PRO A 217 -14.16 -3.80 10.57
N GLY A 218 -13.64 -3.61 9.35
CA GLY A 218 -12.30 -3.10 9.06
C GLY A 218 -11.18 -4.05 9.51
N LYS A 219 -11.47 -5.36 9.62
CA LYS A 219 -10.50 -6.38 10.00
C LYS A 219 -9.69 -6.84 8.80
N ASP A 220 -8.50 -7.37 9.04
CA ASP A 220 -7.75 -8.03 7.99
C ASP A 220 -8.54 -9.23 7.47
N GLU A 221 -8.78 -9.26 6.17
CA GLU A 221 -9.40 -10.39 5.47
C GLU A 221 -8.32 -11.32 4.89
N ASP A 222 -7.06 -10.89 4.94
CA ASP A 222 -5.91 -11.73 4.74
C ASP A 222 -5.59 -12.49 6.05
N TRP A 223 -4.93 -13.64 5.91
CA TRP A 223 -4.54 -14.51 7.03
C TRP A 223 -5.72 -14.96 7.91
N GLN A 224 -6.88 -15.24 7.32
CA GLN A 224 -8.04 -15.72 8.07
C GLN A 224 -7.81 -17.13 8.60
N HIS A 225 -8.26 -17.41 9.82
CA HIS A 225 -8.20 -18.75 10.41
C HIS A 225 -9.58 -19.42 10.32
N VAL A 226 -9.61 -20.68 9.89
CA VAL A 226 -10.83 -21.47 9.76
C VAL A 226 -10.56 -22.92 10.19
N ARG A 227 -11.48 -23.53 10.92
CA ARG A 227 -11.39 -24.95 11.25
C ARG A 227 -11.66 -25.82 10.04
N ALA A 228 -10.98 -26.96 9.93
CA ALA A 228 -11.27 -27.96 8.90
C ALA A 228 -12.78 -28.25 8.78
N GLY A 229 -13.32 -28.19 7.56
CA GLY A 229 -14.72 -28.38 7.23
C GLY A 229 -15.64 -27.16 7.42
N HIS A 230 -15.14 -26.05 7.99
CA HIS A 230 -15.93 -24.84 8.26
C HIS A 230 -15.75 -23.77 7.19
N ALA A 231 -16.68 -22.82 7.15
CA ALA A 231 -16.55 -21.62 6.33
C ALA A 231 -15.66 -20.58 7.02
N ALA A 232 -14.94 -19.78 6.23
CA ALA A 232 -14.19 -18.64 6.74
C ALA A 232 -15.12 -17.71 7.54
N HIS A 233 -14.60 -17.13 8.62
CA HIS A 233 -15.41 -16.32 9.54
C HIS A 233 -15.95 -15.04 8.91
N LEU A 234 -15.24 -14.51 7.91
CA LEU A 234 -15.72 -13.44 7.06
C LEU A 234 -15.66 -13.88 5.58
N PRO A 235 -16.60 -13.41 4.76
CA PRO A 235 -16.45 -13.47 3.32
C PRO A 235 -15.14 -12.81 2.87
N ILE A 236 -14.64 -13.25 1.73
CA ILE A 236 -13.46 -12.68 1.08
C ILE A 236 -13.94 -11.76 -0.04
N ASP A 237 -13.67 -10.47 0.12
CA ASP A 237 -14.14 -9.45 -0.81
C ASP A 237 -13.00 -8.91 -1.66
N PHE A 238 -13.27 -8.76 -2.95
CA PHE A 238 -12.38 -8.09 -3.89
C PHE A 238 -13.06 -6.89 -4.54
N LEU A 239 -12.29 -5.82 -4.72
CA LEU A 239 -12.66 -4.67 -5.53
C LEU A 239 -11.93 -4.72 -6.86
N ALA A 240 -12.68 -4.91 -7.95
CA ALA A 240 -12.20 -4.80 -9.31
C ALA A 240 -12.47 -3.39 -9.86
N THR A 241 -11.44 -2.75 -10.41
CA THR A 241 -11.53 -1.43 -11.05
C THR A 241 -11.12 -1.56 -12.51
N LEU A 242 -12.04 -1.21 -13.43
CA LEU A 242 -11.79 -1.18 -14.86
C LEU A 242 -11.66 0.28 -15.35
N PRO A 243 -10.47 0.73 -15.79
CA PRO A 243 -10.25 2.14 -16.10
C PRO A 243 -11.05 2.69 -17.28
N ASN A 244 -11.59 1.82 -18.14
CA ASN A 244 -12.36 2.21 -19.33
C ASN A 244 -13.86 1.89 -19.20
N GLU A 245 -14.32 1.38 -18.06
CA GLU A 245 -15.67 0.82 -17.89
C GLU A 245 -16.30 1.27 -16.56
N CYS A 246 -16.48 2.59 -16.38
CA CYS A 246 -16.92 3.20 -15.11
C CYS A 246 -18.35 2.85 -14.64
N ARG A 247 -19.07 1.95 -15.32
CA ARG A 247 -20.47 1.61 -15.01
C ARG A 247 -20.80 0.12 -15.14
N SER A 248 -19.79 -0.72 -15.32
CA SER A 248 -20.03 -2.15 -15.48
C SER A 248 -20.55 -2.79 -14.20
N SER A 249 -21.43 -3.77 -14.38
CA SER A 249 -21.90 -4.62 -13.29
C SER A 249 -21.02 -5.85 -13.20
N PHE A 250 -20.42 -6.04 -12.04
CA PHE A 250 -19.54 -7.18 -11.78
C PHE A 250 -20.34 -8.34 -11.22
N SER A 251 -19.95 -9.55 -11.59
CA SER A 251 -20.52 -10.79 -11.06
C SER A 251 -19.49 -11.91 -11.08
N LEU A 252 -19.76 -12.97 -10.34
CA LEU A 252 -18.93 -14.17 -10.29
C LEU A 252 -19.73 -15.36 -10.83
N LYS A 253 -19.04 -16.23 -11.57
CA LYS A 253 -19.59 -17.51 -12.03
C LYS A 253 -18.64 -18.64 -11.68
N SER A 254 -19.13 -19.64 -10.96
CA SER A 254 -18.32 -20.84 -10.67
C SER A 254 -18.00 -21.59 -11.97
N THR A 255 -16.75 -22.02 -12.10
CA THR A 255 -16.26 -22.90 -13.17
C THR A 255 -15.75 -24.24 -12.61
N GLY A 256 -15.87 -24.44 -11.29
CA GLY A 256 -15.47 -25.61 -10.54
C GLY A 256 -15.33 -25.26 -9.05
N ASP A 257 -15.03 -26.26 -8.22
CA ASP A 257 -14.98 -26.09 -6.76
C ASP A 257 -13.94 -25.07 -6.29
N ARG A 258 -12.85 -24.88 -7.04
CA ARG A 258 -11.71 -24.02 -6.65
C ARG A 258 -11.55 -22.76 -7.50
N THR A 259 -12.44 -22.54 -8.48
CA THR A 259 -12.26 -21.47 -9.47
C THR A 259 -13.57 -20.77 -9.79
N LEU A 260 -13.52 -19.44 -9.80
CA LEU A 260 -14.58 -18.55 -10.22
C LEU A 260 -14.09 -17.67 -11.38
N ASN A 261 -14.95 -17.39 -12.35
CA ASN A 261 -14.73 -16.34 -13.33
C ASN A 261 -15.26 -15.01 -12.78
N ILE A 262 -14.46 -13.95 -12.92
CA ILE A 262 -14.91 -12.57 -12.71
C ILE A 262 -15.48 -12.06 -14.03
N LEU A 263 -16.71 -11.57 -14.00
CA LEU A 263 -17.44 -11.09 -15.17
C LEU A 263 -17.71 -9.58 -15.05
N SER A 264 -17.51 -8.83 -16.14
CA SER A 264 -18.04 -7.47 -16.36
C SER A 264 -19.17 -7.56 -17.37
N ASP A 265 -20.38 -7.17 -16.99
CA ASP A 265 -21.57 -7.19 -17.85
C ASP A 265 -21.76 -8.57 -18.56
N GLY A 266 -21.50 -9.64 -17.82
CA GLY A 266 -21.60 -11.03 -18.29
C GLY A 266 -20.40 -11.56 -19.07
N LYS A 267 -19.38 -10.73 -19.35
CA LYS A 267 -18.17 -11.13 -20.09
C LYS A 267 -17.00 -11.43 -19.16
N PRO A 268 -16.24 -12.51 -19.36
CA PRO A 268 -15.06 -12.82 -18.53
C PRO A 268 -13.98 -11.75 -18.64
N ILE A 269 -13.54 -11.26 -17.48
CA ILE A 269 -12.46 -10.26 -17.35
C ILE A 269 -11.33 -10.71 -16.43
N GLY A 270 -11.47 -11.87 -15.80
CA GLY A 270 -10.51 -12.38 -14.83
C GLY A 270 -11.03 -13.62 -14.12
N SER A 271 -10.32 -14.02 -13.07
CA SER A 271 -10.66 -15.20 -12.28
C SER A 271 -10.27 -15.04 -10.81
N ILE A 272 -10.87 -15.89 -9.99
CA ILE A 272 -10.47 -16.14 -8.60
C ILE A 272 -10.20 -17.63 -8.49
N SER A 273 -9.03 -18.02 -8.00
CA SER A 273 -8.67 -19.42 -7.83
C SER A 273 -8.05 -19.68 -6.46
N ALA A 274 -8.21 -20.90 -5.95
CA ALA A 274 -7.61 -21.33 -4.70
C ALA A 274 -6.53 -22.40 -4.90
N ASN A 275 -5.33 -22.17 -4.37
CA ASN A 275 -4.20 -23.08 -4.35
C ASN A 275 -3.86 -23.53 -2.91
N GLY A 276 -3.05 -24.59 -2.75
CA GLY A 276 -2.74 -25.16 -1.44
C GLY A 276 -3.80 -26.14 -0.94
N VAL A 277 -4.11 -26.12 0.36
CA VAL A 277 -5.08 -27.06 0.95
C VAL A 277 -6.47 -26.92 0.31
N PRO A 278 -7.29 -27.99 0.28
CA PRO A 278 -8.59 -27.94 -0.38
C PRO A 278 -9.50 -26.90 0.27
N VAL A 279 -10.00 -25.98 -0.55
CA VAL A 279 -11.07 -25.03 -0.17
C VAL A 279 -12.06 -24.95 -1.33
N VAL A 280 -13.35 -24.84 -1.01
CA VAL A 280 -14.40 -24.63 -1.99
C VAL A 280 -14.74 -23.14 -2.03
N LEU A 281 -14.69 -22.54 -3.22
CA LEU A 281 -15.05 -21.14 -3.45
C LEU A 281 -16.47 -21.06 -3.99
N THR A 282 -17.32 -20.25 -3.36
CA THR A 282 -18.71 -20.03 -3.78
C THR A 282 -18.98 -18.54 -3.94
N PRO A 283 -19.48 -18.09 -5.10
CA PRO A 283 -19.97 -16.73 -5.27
C PRO A 283 -21.04 -16.41 -4.23
N GLN A 284 -20.98 -15.23 -3.62
CA GLN A 284 -22.11 -14.72 -2.87
C GLN A 284 -22.79 -13.58 -3.62
N PRO A 285 -24.13 -13.59 -3.70
CA PRO A 285 -24.86 -12.46 -4.25
C PRO A 285 -24.68 -11.25 -3.34
N PHE A 286 -24.03 -10.22 -3.88
CA PHE A 286 -24.07 -8.90 -3.26
C PHE A 286 -25.32 -8.14 -3.71
N GLY A 287 -25.83 -7.24 -2.87
CA GLY A 287 -26.91 -6.34 -3.26
C GLY A 287 -26.55 -5.56 -4.55
N PRO A 288 -27.53 -5.20 -5.40
CA PRO A 288 -27.28 -4.69 -6.76
C PRO A 288 -26.44 -3.41 -6.83
N GLY A 289 -26.34 -2.64 -5.74
CA GLY A 289 -25.49 -1.45 -5.66
C GLY A 289 -23.99 -1.75 -5.67
N PHE A 290 -23.55 -2.84 -5.03
CA PHE A 290 -22.13 -3.17 -4.87
C PHE A 290 -21.52 -3.79 -6.11
N ALA A 291 -22.31 -4.57 -6.85
CA ALA A 291 -21.94 -5.08 -8.17
C ALA A 291 -21.51 -3.95 -9.13
N ARG A 292 -22.12 -2.77 -9.03
CA ARG A 292 -21.75 -1.59 -9.84
C ARG A 292 -20.54 -0.83 -9.32
N LEU A 293 -20.14 -1.07 -8.08
CA LEU A 293 -18.92 -0.51 -7.50
C LEU A 293 -17.69 -1.36 -7.81
N GLY A 294 -17.85 -2.51 -8.47
CA GLY A 294 -16.76 -3.43 -8.75
C GLY A 294 -16.47 -4.42 -7.62
N VAL A 295 -17.33 -4.47 -6.61
CA VAL A 295 -17.15 -5.37 -5.46
C VAL A 295 -17.71 -6.75 -5.78
N VAL A 296 -16.92 -7.78 -5.52
CA VAL A 296 -17.31 -9.19 -5.62
C VAL A 296 -16.96 -9.94 -4.34
N GLU A 297 -17.91 -10.70 -3.81
CA GLU A 297 -17.77 -11.46 -2.57
C GLU A 297 -17.66 -12.96 -2.85
N VAL A 298 -16.71 -13.58 -2.16
CA VAL A 298 -16.42 -15.02 -2.25
C VAL A 298 -16.50 -15.64 -0.86
N HIS A 299 -17.30 -16.68 -0.72
CA HIS A 299 -17.22 -17.57 0.44
C HIS A 299 -16.20 -18.67 0.18
N ALA A 300 -15.28 -18.85 1.12
CA ALA A 300 -14.36 -19.98 1.16
C ALA A 300 -14.79 -20.96 2.26
N LYS A 301 -14.96 -22.24 1.89
CA LYS A 301 -15.18 -23.34 2.84
C LYS A 301 -13.98 -24.26 2.86
N ALA A 302 -13.38 -24.44 4.03
CA ALA A 302 -12.24 -25.33 4.22
C ALA A 302 -12.62 -26.80 4.02
N GLY A 303 -11.73 -27.55 3.37
CA GLY A 303 -11.76 -29.00 3.33
C GLY A 303 -11.32 -29.62 4.66
N SER A 304 -10.98 -30.91 4.63
CA SER A 304 -10.57 -31.66 5.83
C SER A 304 -9.07 -31.58 6.14
N THR A 305 -8.26 -31.02 5.24
CA THR A 305 -6.80 -30.99 5.37
C THR A 305 -6.36 -29.65 5.94
N ALA A 306 -5.66 -29.67 7.08
CA ALA A 306 -5.03 -28.49 7.66
C ALA A 306 -3.83 -28.00 6.83
N GLY A 307 -3.54 -26.70 6.95
CA GLY A 307 -2.49 -26.01 6.21
C GLY A 307 -3.00 -24.69 5.62
N MET A 308 -2.27 -24.15 4.65
CA MET A 308 -2.59 -22.85 4.05
C MET A 308 -3.23 -23.02 2.67
N ALA A 309 -4.28 -22.23 2.41
CA ALA A 309 -4.82 -22.01 1.09
C ALA A 309 -4.57 -20.56 0.67
N GLU A 310 -4.15 -20.38 -0.58
CA GLU A 310 -3.97 -19.07 -1.21
C GLU A 310 -5.13 -18.84 -2.18
N ILE A 311 -5.88 -17.77 -1.99
CA ILE A 311 -6.99 -17.36 -2.84
C ILE A 311 -6.53 -16.16 -3.65
N THR A 312 -6.23 -16.39 -4.92
CA THR A 312 -5.71 -15.37 -5.83
C THR A 312 -6.81 -14.90 -6.77
N ALA A 313 -7.08 -13.61 -6.75
CA ALA A 313 -7.91 -12.93 -7.73
C ALA A 313 -7.02 -12.22 -8.76
N ALA A 314 -7.33 -12.33 -10.04
CA ALA A 314 -6.56 -11.73 -11.13
C ALA A 314 -7.47 -11.18 -12.23
N LEU A 315 -7.11 -10.02 -12.79
CA LEU A 315 -7.78 -9.45 -13.95
C LEU A 315 -6.92 -9.56 -15.20
N ASN A 316 -7.56 -9.83 -16.34
CA ASN A 316 -6.90 -9.97 -17.64
C ASN A 316 -6.16 -8.68 -18.02
N GLY A 317 -4.84 -8.79 -18.21
CA GLY A 317 -3.98 -7.63 -18.51
C GLY A 317 -3.87 -6.61 -17.37
N GLY A 318 -4.27 -7.00 -16.15
CA GLY A 318 -4.29 -6.18 -14.96
C GLY A 318 -3.43 -6.74 -13.83
N THR A 319 -3.76 -6.35 -12.61
CA THR A 319 -3.10 -6.84 -11.39
C THR A 319 -3.70 -8.15 -10.90
N HIS A 320 -3.02 -8.74 -9.92
CA HIS A 320 -3.54 -9.83 -9.10
C HIS A 320 -3.41 -9.47 -7.62
N TYR A 321 -4.20 -10.12 -6.77
CA TYR A 321 -4.15 -10.00 -5.33
C TYR A 321 -4.38 -11.36 -4.69
N THR A 322 -3.60 -11.70 -3.66
CA THR A 322 -3.69 -12.98 -2.95
C THR A 322 -4.12 -12.75 -1.51
N ILE A 323 -5.06 -13.57 -1.05
CA ILE A 323 -5.50 -13.69 0.33
C ILE A 323 -5.16 -15.08 0.85
N HIS A 324 -4.71 -15.17 2.09
CA HIS A 324 -4.30 -16.39 2.75
C HIS A 324 -5.38 -16.86 3.74
N LEU A 325 -5.73 -18.13 3.67
CA LEU A 325 -6.63 -18.81 4.59
C LEU A 325 -5.86 -19.94 5.28
N ILE A 326 -5.76 -19.86 6.61
CA ILE A 326 -5.16 -20.88 7.46
C ILE A 326 -6.26 -21.85 7.89
N VAL A 327 -6.18 -23.09 7.39
CA VAL A 327 -7.04 -24.20 7.81
C VAL A 327 -6.40 -24.89 9.00
N GLU A 328 -7.07 -24.82 10.14
CA GLU A 328 -6.65 -25.42 11.39
C GLU A 328 -7.14 -26.88 11.50
N ASP A 329 -6.36 -27.70 12.20
CA ASP A 329 -6.82 -29.02 12.63
C ASP A 329 -8.06 -28.92 13.53
N ARG A 330 -8.82 -30.02 13.61
CA ARG A 330 -10.07 -30.08 14.38
C ARG A 330 -9.86 -30.07 15.88
#